data_AF-A0A125RCP5-F1
#
_entry.id   AF-A0A125RCP5-F1
#
_cell.length_a   1.000
_cell.length_b   1.000
_cell.length_c   1.000
_cell.angle_alpha   90.00
_cell.angle_beta   90.00
_cell.angle_gamma   90.00
#
_symmetry.space_group_name_H-M   'P 1'
#
loop_
_entity.id
_entity.type
_entity.pdbx_description
1 polymer ?
#
loop_
_entity_poly.entity_id
_entity_poly.type
_entity_poly.pdbx_seq_one_letter_code
_entity_poly.pdbx_strand_id
1 'polypeptide(L)'
;MDSFEALIGKHIDEVALNESPTFFIASLEYFYKNCGRRYPASKFKLADLDYFNLIEFADLFKHESVLIIWYNEDGIITDLELYYLSNDFDVLFKDYYYIKKAIENGEAHRLTEGDTRYLGAARLNEKVRQPNSEKLANKRELVLKKKYLQKIINELGYKCR
;
A
#
# COMPACT_ATOMS: atom_id res chain seq x y z
N MET A 1 3.17 21.92 15.64
CA MET A 1 2.59 21.29 14.42
C MET A 1 3.43 21.65 13.19
N ASP A 2 4.61 22.25 13.39
CA ASP A 2 5.42 22.94 12.37
C ASP A 2 6.50 22.08 11.70
N SER A 3 6.65 20.79 12.03
CA SER A 3 7.76 19.98 11.51
C SER A 3 7.49 19.35 10.14
N PHE A 4 6.22 19.10 9.79
CA PHE A 4 5.86 18.40 8.56
C PHE A 4 5.60 19.36 7.41
N GLU A 5 4.92 20.50 7.62
CA GLU A 5 4.74 21.50 6.56
C GLU A 5 6.06 22.07 6.01
N ALA A 6 7.12 22.08 6.84
CA ALA A 6 8.48 22.42 6.43
C ALA A 6 9.12 21.41 5.45
N LEU A 7 8.47 20.29 5.16
CA LEU A 7 8.91 19.32 4.16
C LEU A 7 8.42 19.68 2.75
N ILE A 8 7.35 20.47 2.63
CA ILE A 8 6.82 20.89 1.33
C ILE A 8 7.89 21.69 0.59
N GLY A 9 8.13 21.35 -0.68
CA GLY A 9 9.16 21.96 -1.52
C GLY A 9 10.56 21.39 -1.35
N LYS A 10 10.79 20.48 -0.39
CA LYS A 10 12.07 19.76 -0.26
C LYS A 10 12.12 18.56 -1.19
N HIS A 11 13.34 18.14 -1.52
CA HIS A 11 13.57 16.89 -2.23
C HIS A 11 13.39 15.71 -1.26
N ILE A 12 12.76 14.62 -1.72
CA ILE A 12 12.44 13.45 -0.89
C ILE A 12 13.69 12.81 -0.26
N ASP A 13 14.81 12.80 -0.98
CA ASP A 13 16.09 12.26 -0.50
C ASP A 13 16.73 13.06 0.65
N GLU A 14 16.32 14.31 0.85
CA GLU A 14 16.79 15.16 1.95
C GLU A 14 16.00 14.91 3.25
N VAL A 15 14.92 14.13 3.18
CA VAL A 15 14.00 13.89 4.28
C VAL A 15 14.26 12.53 4.91
N ALA A 16 14.72 12.53 6.16
CA ALA A 16 14.77 11.32 6.97
C ALA A 16 13.34 10.94 7.41
N LEU A 17 12.76 9.94 6.74
CA LEU A 17 11.47 9.36 7.11
C LEU A 17 11.67 8.39 8.28
N ASN A 18 11.61 8.91 9.49
CA ASN A 18 11.69 8.11 10.70
C ASN A 18 10.36 7.41 10.95
N GLU A 19 10.39 6.13 11.35
CA GLU A 19 9.20 5.39 11.75
C GLU A 19 8.44 6.13 12.86
N SER A 20 7.12 6.26 12.71
CA SER A 20 6.25 6.85 13.72
C SER A 20 5.58 5.76 14.55
N PRO A 21 5.50 5.90 15.88
CA PRO A 21 4.81 4.93 16.73
C PRO A 21 3.27 5.01 16.60
N THR A 22 2.74 5.92 15.78
CA THR A 22 1.30 6.22 15.70
C THR A 22 0.68 6.02 14.34
N PHE A 23 1.46 6.11 13.25
CA PHE A 23 0.98 5.99 11.88
C PHE A 23 2.07 5.39 11.00
N PHE A 24 1.66 4.70 9.93
CA PHE A 24 2.59 4.32 8.87
C PHE A 24 3.05 5.56 8.10
N ILE A 25 4.28 5.56 7.60
CA ILE A 25 4.74 6.62 6.70
C ILE A 25 4.92 6.01 5.32
N ALA A 26 4.28 6.63 4.32
CA ALA A 26 4.33 6.21 2.94
C ALA A 26 4.81 7.35 2.06
N SER A 27 6.03 7.27 1.53
CA SER A 27 6.47 8.16 0.46
C SER A 27 5.98 7.62 -0.88
N LEU A 28 5.20 8.44 -1.59
CA LEU A 28 4.57 8.03 -2.84
C LEU A 28 4.78 9.07 -3.93
N GLU A 29 5.46 8.66 -4.98
CA GLU A 29 5.53 9.42 -6.22
C GLU A 29 4.18 9.41 -6.92
N TYR A 30 3.81 10.54 -7.50
CA TYR A 30 2.71 10.63 -8.45
C TYR A 30 3.16 11.26 -9.76
N PHE A 31 2.46 10.91 -10.83
CA PHE A 31 2.58 11.55 -12.14
C PHE A 31 1.26 12.24 -12.52
N TYR A 32 1.32 13.17 -13.45
CA TYR A 32 0.14 13.81 -14.00
C TYR A 32 -0.40 13.05 -15.22
N LYS A 33 -1.72 12.81 -15.26
CA LYS A 33 -2.46 12.38 -16.46
C LYS A 33 -3.79 13.12 -16.55
N ASN A 34 -4.43 13.09 -17.72
CA ASN A 34 -5.81 13.55 -17.95
C ASN A 34 -6.15 14.89 -17.27
N CYS A 35 -5.82 16.00 -17.94
CA CYS A 35 -6.06 17.38 -17.46
C CYS A 35 -5.44 17.67 -16.07
N GLY A 36 -4.23 17.15 -15.83
CA GLY A 36 -3.47 17.46 -14.61
C GLY A 36 -3.96 16.73 -13.35
N ARG A 37 -4.71 15.63 -13.49
CA ARG A 37 -4.98 14.75 -12.34
C ARG A 37 -3.73 13.98 -11.94
N ARG A 38 -3.56 13.81 -10.64
CA ARG A 38 -2.45 13.06 -10.06
C ARG A 38 -2.79 11.57 -9.97
N TYR A 39 -1.81 10.74 -10.26
CA TYR A 39 -1.94 9.29 -10.22
C TYR A 39 -0.72 8.66 -9.55
N PRO A 40 -0.89 7.69 -8.64
CA PRO A 40 0.23 7.03 -7.99
C PRO A 40 1.14 6.31 -9.00
N ALA A 41 2.45 6.57 -8.93
CA ALA A 41 3.45 5.95 -9.78
C ALA A 41 3.62 4.45 -9.47
N SER A 42 3.46 4.07 -8.21
CA SER A 42 3.67 2.71 -7.70
C SER A 42 2.56 2.28 -6.74
N LYS A 43 2.61 1.01 -6.35
CA LYS A 43 1.84 0.44 -5.24
C LYS A 43 2.65 0.58 -3.96
N PHE A 44 2.00 0.62 -2.80
CA PHE A 44 2.71 0.74 -1.53
C PHE A 44 2.86 -0.64 -0.89
N LYS A 45 4.09 -1.07 -0.61
CA LYS A 45 4.36 -2.33 0.10
C LYS A 45 4.08 -2.14 1.59
N LEU A 46 3.28 -3.06 2.16
CA LEU A 46 3.02 -3.12 3.60
C LEU A 46 3.92 -4.15 4.28
N ALA A 47 3.94 -5.38 3.78
CA ALA A 47 4.67 -6.49 4.39
C ALA A 47 4.99 -7.59 3.38
N ASP A 48 5.98 -8.42 3.67
CA ASP A 48 6.18 -9.67 2.96
C ASP A 48 5.07 -10.67 3.30
N LEU A 49 4.65 -11.47 2.31
CA LEU A 49 3.62 -12.50 2.51
C LEU A 49 4.28 -13.85 2.75
N ASP A 50 4.51 -14.18 4.04
CA ASP A 50 4.93 -15.52 4.44
C ASP A 50 3.72 -16.46 4.51
N TYR A 51 3.73 -17.51 3.68
CA TYR A 51 2.64 -18.46 3.60
C TYR A 51 2.53 -19.40 4.81
N PHE A 52 3.61 -19.57 5.59
CA PHE A 52 3.62 -20.42 6.79
C PHE A 52 3.40 -19.63 8.07
N ASN A 53 3.76 -18.35 8.07
CA ASN A 53 3.60 -17.45 9.21
C ASN A 53 2.96 -16.12 8.77
N LEU A 54 1.67 -16.18 8.46
CA LEU A 54 0.94 -15.02 7.99
C LEU A 54 0.80 -13.97 9.10
N ILE A 55 1.20 -12.73 8.83
CA ILE A 55 0.94 -11.59 9.72
C ILE A 55 -0.57 -11.42 9.90
N GLU A 56 -1.04 -11.31 11.15
CA GLU A 56 -2.46 -11.11 11.44
C GLU A 56 -2.93 -9.72 11.02
N PHE A 57 -4.20 -9.59 10.66
CA PHE A 57 -4.76 -8.32 10.18
C PHE A 57 -4.57 -7.17 11.17
N ALA A 58 -4.76 -7.45 12.47
CA ALA A 58 -4.59 -6.47 13.54
C ALA A 58 -3.14 -5.99 13.66
N ASP A 59 -2.16 -6.84 13.38
CA ASP A 59 -0.75 -6.47 13.38
C ASP A 59 -0.36 -5.71 12.12
N LEU A 60 -0.88 -6.14 10.95
CA LEU A 60 -0.68 -5.48 9.66
C LEU A 60 -1.22 -4.04 9.66
N PHE A 61 -2.34 -3.82 10.35
CA PHE A 61 -2.99 -2.52 10.51
C PHE A 61 -2.97 -2.02 11.95
N LYS A 62 -1.90 -2.36 12.70
CA LYS A 62 -1.71 -1.92 14.10
C LYS A 62 -1.84 -0.41 14.25
N HIS A 63 -1.39 0.31 13.22
CA HIS A 63 -1.68 1.73 13.06
C HIS A 63 -2.82 1.89 12.07
N GLU A 64 -3.93 2.45 12.53
CA GLU A 64 -5.12 2.65 11.70
C GLU A 64 -4.98 3.81 10.71
N SER A 65 -3.86 4.53 10.73
CA SER A 65 -3.59 5.67 9.88
C SER A 65 -2.23 5.60 9.20
N VAL A 66 -2.14 6.27 8.06
CA VAL A 66 -0.94 6.42 7.25
C VAL A 66 -0.74 7.89 6.92
N LEU A 67 0.44 8.42 7.23
CA LEU A 67 0.92 9.69 6.71
C LEU A 67 1.53 9.44 5.33
N ILE A 68 0.89 9.96 4.30
CA ILE A 68 1.34 9.88 2.93
C ILE A 68 2.06 11.16 2.55
N ILE A 69 3.25 10.99 1.99
CA ILE A 69 4.11 12.07 1.51
C ILE A 69 4.12 11.99 -0.01
N TRP A 70 3.44 12.93 -0.65
CA TRP A 70 3.30 12.98 -2.09
C TRP A 70 4.42 13.81 -2.71
N TYR A 71 5.18 13.21 -3.61
CA TYR A 71 6.22 13.91 -4.37
C TYR A 71 6.05 13.71 -5.88
N ASN A 72 6.54 14.67 -6.66
CA ASN A 72 6.45 14.64 -8.12
C ASN A 72 7.64 13.87 -8.75
N GLU A 73 7.67 13.79 -10.09
CA GLU A 73 8.74 13.12 -10.84
C GLU A 73 10.14 13.74 -10.61
N ASP A 74 10.20 15.01 -10.18
CA ASP A 74 11.44 15.71 -9.82
C ASP A 74 11.88 15.44 -8.36
N GLY A 75 11.19 14.55 -7.64
CA GLY A 75 11.48 14.23 -6.25
C GLY A 75 11.03 15.29 -5.24
N ILE A 76 10.31 16.33 -5.68
CA ILE A 76 9.88 17.43 -4.82
C ILE A 76 8.59 17.07 -4.10
N ILE A 77 8.59 17.17 -2.78
CA ILE A 77 7.42 16.96 -1.93
C ILE A 77 6.44 18.11 -2.17
N THR A 78 5.20 17.76 -2.46
CA THR A 78 4.14 18.73 -2.81
C THR A 78 3.01 18.75 -1.80
N ASP A 79 2.71 17.61 -1.18
CA ASP A 79 1.58 17.49 -0.27
C ASP A 79 1.84 16.40 0.77
N LEU A 80 1.18 16.55 1.93
CA LEU A 80 1.24 15.63 3.05
C LEU A 80 -0.18 15.33 3.48
N GLU A 81 -0.52 14.05 3.62
CA GLU A 81 -1.89 13.64 3.94
C GLU A 81 -1.88 12.60 5.05
N LEU A 82 -2.61 12.85 6.13
CA LEU A 82 -2.90 11.82 7.13
C LEU A 82 -4.21 11.13 6.79
N TYR A 83 -4.11 9.89 6.32
CA TYR A 83 -5.26 9.07 5.95
C TYR A 83 -5.60 8.04 7.02
N TYR A 84 -6.87 7.91 7.39
CA TYR A 84 -7.36 6.86 8.29
C TYR A 84 -7.80 5.64 7.47
N LEU A 85 -6.96 4.60 7.47
CA LEU A 85 -7.25 3.31 6.83
C LEU A 85 -8.49 2.64 7.45
N SER A 86 -8.81 2.95 8.71
CA SER A 86 -10.00 2.44 9.40
C SER A 86 -11.31 2.73 8.69
N ASN A 87 -11.36 3.81 7.88
CA ASN A 87 -12.52 4.13 7.04
C ASN A 87 -12.81 3.08 5.96
N ASP A 88 -11.83 2.24 5.61
CA ASP A 88 -11.95 1.20 4.59
C ASP A 88 -11.68 -0.22 5.13
N PHE A 89 -11.66 -0.40 6.46
CA PHE A 89 -11.35 -1.69 7.09
C PHE A 89 -12.28 -2.83 6.65
N ASP A 90 -13.56 -2.58 6.39
CA ASP A 90 -14.46 -3.61 5.87
C ASP A 90 -13.96 -4.23 4.57
N VAL A 91 -13.42 -3.39 3.66
CA VAL A 91 -12.91 -3.84 2.36
C VAL A 91 -11.51 -4.44 2.52
N LEU A 92 -10.64 -3.78 3.30
CA LEU A 92 -9.28 -4.26 3.56
C LEU A 92 -9.28 -5.62 4.27
N PHE A 93 -10.17 -5.81 5.23
CA PHE A 93 -10.34 -7.08 5.94
C PHE A 93 -10.87 -8.16 5.02
N LYS A 94 -11.87 -7.86 4.18
CA LYS A 94 -12.38 -8.81 3.18
C LYS A 94 -11.28 -9.26 2.21
N ASP A 95 -10.48 -8.32 1.71
CA ASP A 95 -9.35 -8.61 0.82
C ASP A 95 -8.28 -9.46 1.50
N TYR A 96 -7.90 -9.09 2.74
CA TYR A 96 -6.96 -9.86 3.55
C TYR A 96 -7.47 -11.29 3.79
N TYR A 97 -8.74 -11.43 4.19
CA TYR A 97 -9.33 -12.72 4.49
C TYR A 97 -9.40 -13.62 3.26
N TYR A 98 -9.69 -13.06 2.08
CA TYR A 98 -9.62 -13.79 0.83
C TYR A 98 -8.21 -14.37 0.59
N ILE A 99 -7.16 -13.55 0.75
CA ILE A 99 -5.77 -13.99 0.62
C ILE A 99 -5.43 -15.07 1.65
N LYS A 100 -5.78 -14.86 2.93
CA LYS A 100 -5.58 -15.82 4.02
C LYS A 100 -6.23 -17.16 3.72
N LYS A 101 -7.50 -17.17 3.29
CA LYS A 101 -8.22 -18.40 2.94
C LYS A 101 -7.61 -19.15 1.78
N ALA A 102 -7.18 -18.45 0.73
CA ALA A 102 -6.51 -19.09 -0.40
C ALA A 102 -5.19 -19.77 0.05
N ILE A 103 -4.43 -19.15 0.95
CA ILE A 103 -3.21 -19.76 1.51
C ILE A 103 -3.56 -20.98 2.35
N GLU A 104 -4.51 -20.86 3.29
CA GLU A 104 -4.95 -21.96 4.15
C GLU A 104 -5.46 -23.17 3.35
N ASN A 105 -6.09 -22.94 2.20
CA ASN A 105 -6.59 -24.00 1.31
C ASN A 105 -5.51 -24.61 0.38
N GLY A 106 -4.25 -24.15 0.45
CA GLY A 106 -3.18 -24.59 -0.46
C GLY A 106 -3.29 -24.03 -1.88
N GLU A 107 -3.98 -22.91 -2.05
CA GLU A 107 -4.29 -22.26 -3.32
C GLU A 107 -3.50 -20.95 -3.55
N ALA A 108 -2.47 -20.67 -2.76
CA ALA A 108 -1.63 -19.47 -2.91
C ALA A 108 -0.97 -19.34 -4.31
N HIS A 109 -0.75 -20.47 -4.98
CA HIS A 109 -0.29 -20.51 -6.36
C HIS A 109 -1.30 -19.96 -7.39
N ARG A 110 -2.59 -19.92 -7.04
CA ARG A 110 -3.69 -19.39 -7.87
C ARG A 110 -3.96 -17.90 -7.65
N LEU A 111 -3.52 -17.35 -6.52
CA LEU A 111 -3.74 -15.95 -6.19
C LEU A 111 -3.27 -15.01 -7.31
N THR A 112 -3.98 -13.92 -7.51
CA THR A 112 -3.52 -12.81 -8.35
C THR A 112 -3.68 -11.50 -7.60
N GLU A 113 -2.94 -10.47 -8.00
CA GLU A 113 -3.16 -9.13 -7.42
C GLU A 113 -4.59 -8.65 -7.73
N GLY A 114 -5.21 -9.13 -8.83
CA GLY A 114 -6.54 -8.73 -9.29
C GLY A 114 -7.71 -9.29 -8.48
N ASP A 115 -7.50 -10.32 -7.66
CA ASP A 115 -8.57 -11.02 -6.95
C ASP A 115 -9.24 -10.15 -5.86
N THR A 116 -8.51 -9.16 -5.37
CA THR A 116 -8.90 -8.28 -4.27
C THR A 116 -9.08 -6.82 -4.72
N ARG A 117 -9.69 -5.97 -3.90
CA ARG A 117 -10.05 -4.60 -4.30
C ARG A 117 -8.97 -3.55 -3.97
N TYR A 118 -8.56 -3.46 -2.70
CA TYR A 118 -7.65 -2.45 -2.15
C TYR A 118 -6.34 -3.05 -1.65
N LEU A 119 -6.38 -4.18 -0.94
CA LEU A 119 -5.18 -4.89 -0.46
C LEU A 119 -4.85 -6.05 -1.40
N GLY A 120 -3.70 -5.99 -2.08
CA GLY A 120 -3.28 -6.99 -3.07
C GLY A 120 -2.16 -7.91 -2.57
N ALA A 121 -2.06 -9.09 -3.19
CA ALA A 121 -0.92 -10.00 -3.04
C ALA A 121 -0.02 -9.92 -4.30
N ALA A 122 0.89 -8.97 -4.30
CA ALA A 122 1.80 -8.67 -5.41
C ALA A 122 2.80 -9.80 -5.63
N ARG A 123 2.93 -10.29 -6.87
CA ARG A 123 3.88 -11.34 -7.22
C ARG A 123 5.33 -10.81 -7.24
N LEU A 124 6.22 -11.57 -6.62
CA LEU A 124 7.67 -11.49 -6.83
C LEU A 124 8.14 -12.60 -7.79
N ASN A 125 9.30 -12.40 -8.41
CA ASN A 125 9.92 -13.33 -9.36
C ASN A 125 10.70 -14.46 -8.64
N GLU A 126 10.08 -15.06 -7.63
CA GLU A 126 10.65 -16.13 -6.81
C GLU A 126 9.56 -17.19 -6.56
N LYS A 127 9.93 -18.47 -6.50
CA LYS A 127 9.02 -19.59 -6.19
C LYS A 127 9.29 -20.10 -4.79
N VAL A 128 8.23 -20.28 -4.00
CA VAL A 128 8.31 -20.75 -2.61
C VAL A 128 7.29 -21.87 -2.36
N ARG A 129 7.51 -22.65 -1.31
CA ARG A 129 6.53 -23.63 -0.83
C ARG A 129 5.32 -22.90 -0.23
N GLN A 130 4.18 -23.56 -0.23
CA GLN A 130 2.95 -23.09 0.42
C GLN A 130 2.41 -24.21 1.32
N PRO A 131 1.62 -23.91 2.35
CA PRO A 131 0.99 -24.95 3.15
C PRO A 131 -0.03 -25.75 2.33
N ASN A 132 -0.33 -26.98 2.77
CA ASN A 132 -1.43 -27.80 2.26
C ASN A 132 -1.44 -28.07 0.74
N SER A 133 -0.30 -27.93 0.06
CA SER A 133 -0.15 -28.24 -1.37
C SER A 133 1.31 -28.52 -1.73
N GLU A 134 1.55 -29.51 -2.58
CA GLU A 134 2.88 -29.82 -3.12
C GLU A 134 3.34 -28.84 -4.23
N LYS A 135 2.39 -28.12 -4.85
CA LYS A 135 2.72 -27.13 -5.89
C LYS A 135 3.49 -25.96 -5.29
N LEU A 136 4.45 -25.42 -6.03
CA LEU A 136 5.10 -24.17 -5.66
C LEU A 136 4.22 -22.97 -6.04
N ALA A 137 4.15 -21.99 -5.14
CA ALA A 137 3.53 -20.70 -5.38
C ALA A 137 4.61 -19.66 -5.74
N ASN A 138 4.22 -18.55 -6.39
CA ASN A 138 5.13 -17.41 -6.44
C ASN A 138 5.20 -16.77 -5.04
N LYS A 139 6.36 -16.30 -4.61
CA LYS A 139 6.49 -15.43 -3.44
C LYS A 139 5.70 -14.14 -3.69
N ARG A 140 5.13 -13.56 -2.65
CA ARG A 140 4.29 -12.37 -2.74
C ARG A 140 4.56 -11.39 -1.62
N GLU A 141 4.09 -10.17 -1.82
CA GLU A 141 4.07 -9.10 -0.84
C GLU A 141 2.65 -8.55 -0.72
N LEU A 142 2.27 -8.15 0.48
CA LEU A 142 1.03 -7.41 0.74
C LEU A 142 1.22 -5.96 0.35
N VAL A 143 0.35 -5.45 -0.51
CA VAL A 143 0.45 -4.10 -1.08
C VAL A 143 -0.88 -3.35 -1.02
N LEU A 144 -0.85 -2.06 -0.73
CA LEU A 144 -1.96 -1.18 -1.09
C LEU A 144 -1.92 -0.94 -2.59
N LYS A 145 -3.01 -1.33 -3.27
CA LYS A 145 -3.11 -1.27 -4.72
C LYS A 145 -3.17 0.18 -5.19
N LYS A 146 -2.64 0.45 -6.39
CA LYS A 146 -2.73 1.77 -7.05
C LYS A 146 -4.14 2.32 -7.08
N LYS A 147 -5.15 1.46 -7.28
CA LYS A 147 -6.57 1.87 -7.27
C LYS A 147 -7.01 2.46 -5.93
N TYR A 148 -6.52 1.89 -4.82
CA TYR A 148 -6.81 2.41 -3.48
C TYR A 148 -6.06 3.72 -3.24
N LEU A 149 -4.78 3.79 -3.57
CA LEU A 149 -4.00 5.04 -3.48
C LEU A 149 -4.60 6.15 -4.34
N GLN A 150 -5.14 5.81 -5.52
CA GLN A 150 -5.87 6.77 -6.37
C GLN A 150 -7.14 7.29 -5.71
N LYS A 151 -7.89 6.44 -4.99
CA LYS A 151 -9.06 6.86 -4.21
C LYS A 151 -8.64 7.93 -3.21
N ILE A 152 -7.56 7.68 -2.46
CA ILE A 152 -7.02 8.63 -1.47
C ILE A 152 -6.62 9.95 -2.13
N ILE A 153 -5.83 9.92 -3.22
CA ILE A 153 -5.45 11.15 -3.95
C ILE A 153 -6.68 11.94 -4.43
N ASN A 154 -7.72 11.26 -4.90
CA ASN A 154 -8.92 11.94 -5.40
C ASN A 154 -9.72 12.63 -4.29
N GLU A 155 -9.66 12.11 -3.05
CA GLU A 155 -10.30 12.72 -1.88
C GLU A 155 -9.64 14.05 -1.49
N LEU A 156 -8.37 14.28 -1.87
CA LEU A 156 -7.66 15.56 -1.70
C LEU A 156 -8.24 16.70 -2.57
N GLY A 157 -9.15 16.39 -3.49
CA GLY A 157 -9.91 17.41 -4.21
C GLY A 157 -9.21 18.04 -5.42
N TYR A 158 -8.12 17.44 -5.95
CA TYR A 158 -7.51 17.87 -7.21
C TYR A 158 -8.45 17.58 -8.40
N LYS A 159 -9.33 18.52 -8.73
CA LYS A 159 -10.22 18.42 -9.88
C LYS A 159 -9.44 18.70 -11.18
N CYS A 160 -9.82 18.02 -12.27
CA CYS A 160 -9.52 18.53 -13.61
C CYS A 160 -10.11 19.94 -13.68
N ARG A 161 -9.27 20.94 -14.00
CA ARG A 161 -9.78 22.19 -14.56
C ARG A 161 -10.05 21.99 -16.05
#